data_AF-A0A4Q3YIW4-F1
#
_entry.id   AF-A0A4Q3YIW4-F1
#
_cell.length_a   1.000
_cell.length_b   1.000
_cell.length_c   1.000
_cell.angle_alpha   90.00
_cell.angle_beta   90.00
_cell.angle_gamma   90.00
#
_symmetry.space_group_name_H-M   'P 1'
#
loop_
_entity.id
_entity.type
_entity.pdbx_description
1 polymer ?
#
loop_
_entity_poly.entity_id
_entity_poly.type
_entity_poly.pdbx_seq_one_letter_code
_entity_poly.pdbx_strand_id
1 'polypeptide(L)'
;MPQEAADPAARIADVARRHDIKSQQIYTWRRKFSVEKAEPVVFFLPVALIATGSSDEAERPAPTDKPSAKRSARPMRIEIGCKGGRVLKVEANIAPGVLRALIRLVGEA
;
A
#
# COMPACT_ATOMS: atom_id res chain seq x y z
N MET A 1 -3.41 -1.72 -12.18
CA MET A 1 -3.13 -1.97 -13.61
C MET A 1 -1.62 -2.18 -13.76
N PRO A 2 -1.14 -3.25 -14.41
CA PRO A 2 0.29 -3.45 -14.62
C PRO A 2 0.87 -2.30 -15.44
N GLN A 3 1.97 -1.70 -14.99
CA GLN A 3 2.60 -0.53 -15.63
C GLN A 3 3.06 -0.82 -17.07
N GLU A 4 3.38 -2.08 -17.38
CA GLU A 4 3.81 -2.53 -18.72
C GLU A 4 2.67 -2.51 -19.76
N ALA A 5 1.39 -2.61 -19.33
CA ALA A 5 0.23 -2.53 -20.22
C ALA A 5 -0.11 -1.08 -20.66
N ALA A 6 0.52 -0.08 -20.04
CA ALA A 6 0.36 1.32 -20.39
C ALA A 6 1.35 1.76 -21.49
N ASP A 7 2.45 1.02 -21.69
CA ASP A 7 3.48 1.32 -22.68
C ASP A 7 2.94 1.10 -24.12
N PRO A 8 2.87 2.14 -24.97
CA PRO A 8 2.45 2.00 -26.35
C PRO A 8 3.39 1.14 -27.21
N ALA A 9 4.63 0.88 -26.77
CA ALA A 9 5.62 0.06 -27.48
C ALA A 9 5.56 -1.43 -27.13
N ALA A 10 4.89 -1.81 -26.02
CA ALA A 10 4.74 -3.20 -25.63
C ALA A 10 3.69 -3.88 -26.53
N ARG A 11 4.06 -5.00 -27.17
CA ARG A 11 3.13 -5.83 -27.94
C ARG A 11 2.04 -6.33 -26.98
N ILE A 12 0.84 -5.76 -27.11
CA ILE A 12 -0.33 -6.05 -26.27
C ILE A 12 -0.62 -7.56 -26.18
N ALA A 13 -0.36 -8.30 -27.26
CA ALA A 13 -0.50 -9.76 -27.32
C ALA A 13 0.49 -10.50 -26.40
N ASP A 14 1.70 -9.96 -26.20
CA ASP A 14 2.72 -10.57 -25.35
C ASP A 14 2.38 -10.34 -23.87
N VAL A 15 1.92 -9.13 -23.55
CA VAL A 15 1.42 -8.78 -22.20
C VAL A 15 0.19 -9.61 -21.84
N ALA A 16 -0.75 -9.74 -22.77
CA ALA A 16 -1.94 -10.57 -22.63
C ALA A 16 -1.59 -12.03 -22.28
N ARG A 17 -0.67 -12.66 -23.03
CA ARG A 17 -0.25 -14.05 -22.80
C ARG A 17 0.48 -14.24 -21.48
N ARG A 18 1.34 -13.29 -21.07
CA ARG A 18 2.09 -13.38 -19.80
C ARG A 18 1.19 -13.31 -18.57
N HIS A 19 0.04 -12.66 -18.68
CA HIS A 19 -0.86 -12.46 -17.56
C HIS A 19 -2.15 -13.29 -17.64
N ASP A 20 -2.31 -14.14 -18.65
CA ASP A 20 -3.52 -14.91 -18.94
C ASP A 20 -4.78 -14.01 -19.08
N ILE A 21 -4.61 -12.87 -19.74
CA ILE A 21 -5.67 -11.86 -19.92
C ILE A 21 -5.94 -11.72 -21.42
N LYS A 22 -7.21 -11.59 -21.82
CA LYS A 22 -7.55 -11.36 -23.23
C LYS A 22 -7.08 -9.97 -23.67
N SER A 23 -6.48 -9.84 -24.85
CA SER A 23 -6.06 -8.54 -25.42
C SER A 23 -7.19 -7.51 -25.44
N GLN A 24 -8.43 -7.94 -25.65
CA GLN A 24 -9.62 -7.08 -25.63
C GLN A 24 -9.88 -6.46 -24.25
N GLN A 25 -9.53 -7.14 -23.14
CA GLN A 25 -9.62 -6.56 -21.79
C GLN A 25 -8.60 -5.43 -21.62
N ILE A 26 -7.39 -5.59 -22.14
CA ILE A 26 -6.36 -4.54 -22.12
C ILE A 26 -6.84 -3.31 -22.89
N TYR A 27 -7.42 -3.48 -24.09
CA TYR A 27 -8.02 -2.36 -24.84
C TYR A 27 -9.18 -1.70 -24.09
N THR A 28 -10.05 -2.50 -23.47
CA THR A 28 -11.19 -1.98 -22.68
C THR A 28 -10.69 -1.16 -21.49
N TRP A 29 -9.64 -1.61 -20.81
CA TRP A 29 -9.03 -0.88 -19.70
C TRP A 29 -8.31 0.37 -20.17
N ARG A 30 -7.55 0.33 -21.27
CA ARG A 30 -6.96 1.54 -21.85
C ARG A 30 -8.02 2.57 -22.19
N ARG A 31 -9.18 2.17 -22.72
CA ARG A 31 -10.27 3.12 -22.99
C ARG A 31 -10.94 3.64 -21.71
N LYS A 32 -11.19 2.78 -20.73
CA LYS A 32 -11.87 3.14 -19.46
C LYS A 32 -11.00 3.95 -18.51
N PHE A 33 -9.68 3.74 -18.56
CA PHE A 33 -8.70 4.34 -17.68
C PHE A 33 -7.68 5.22 -18.43
N SER A 34 -7.89 5.50 -19.72
CA SER A 34 -7.23 6.61 -20.40
C SER A 34 -7.81 7.88 -19.82
N VAL A 35 -7.27 8.26 -18.66
CA VAL A 35 -7.26 9.65 -18.24
C VAL A 35 -6.38 10.32 -19.29
N GLU A 36 -6.94 11.23 -20.11
CA GLU A 36 -6.14 12.22 -20.86
C GLU A 36 -5.03 12.68 -19.93
N LYS A 37 -3.77 12.67 -20.39
CA LYS A 37 -2.53 12.95 -19.64
C LYS A 37 -2.67 14.07 -18.60
N ALA A 38 -3.38 13.80 -17.52
CA ALA A 38 -3.39 14.56 -16.32
C ALA A 38 -2.20 14.00 -15.60
N GLU A 39 -1.23 14.87 -15.32
CA GLU A 39 -0.11 14.49 -14.48
C GLU A 39 -0.67 13.73 -13.26
N PRO A 40 -0.10 12.57 -12.90
CA PRO A 40 -0.61 11.81 -11.78
C PRO A 40 -0.47 12.67 -10.52
N VAL A 41 -1.58 13.31 -10.16
CA VAL A 41 -1.82 14.07 -8.95
C VAL A 41 -1.88 13.04 -7.83
N VAL A 42 -0.70 12.59 -7.39
CA VAL A 42 -0.55 11.72 -6.23
C VAL A 42 -0.55 12.58 -4.97
N PHE A 43 -1.68 12.57 -4.25
CA PHE A 43 -1.82 13.27 -2.97
C PHE A 43 -2.24 12.26 -1.90
N PHE A 44 -1.62 12.38 -0.72
CA PHE A 44 -2.04 11.63 0.45
C PHE A 44 -3.33 12.24 0.98
N LEU A 45 -4.39 11.43 1.06
CA LEU A 45 -5.64 11.82 1.71
C LEU A 45 -5.54 11.48 3.20
N PRO A 46 -5.78 12.44 4.11
CA PRO A 46 -5.84 12.15 5.53
C PRO A 46 -7.06 11.28 5.81
N VAL A 47 -6.84 10.04 6.26
CA VAL A 47 -7.89 9.13 6.69
C VAL A 47 -7.93 9.12 8.22
N ALA A 48 -9.04 9.60 8.79
CA ALA A 48 -9.31 9.49 10.22
C ALA A 48 -10.04 8.18 10.50
N LEU A 49 -9.49 7.34 11.38
CA LEU A 49 -10.16 6.14 11.87
C LEU A 49 -11.14 6.54 12.97
N ILE A 50 -12.43 6.56 12.66
CA ILE A 50 -13.49 6.77 13.65
C ILE A 50 -13.70 5.43 14.35
N ALA A 51 -13.28 5.33 15.61
CA ALA A 51 -13.54 4.16 16.43
C ALA A 51 -15.06 4.05 16.65
N THR A 52 -15.71 3.12 15.96
CA THR A 52 -17.10 2.78 16.20
C THR A 52 -17.20 1.95 17.48
N GLY A 53 -17.44 2.64 18.61
CA GLY A 53 -18.15 2.16 19.79
C GLY A 53 -17.54 0.99 20.58
N SER A 54 -16.91 1.31 21.71
CA SER A 54 -17.25 0.61 22.95
C SER A 54 -17.74 1.66 23.92
N SER A 55 -19.04 1.62 24.18
CA SER A 55 -19.67 2.29 25.31
C SER A 55 -19.00 1.79 26.57
N ASP A 56 -18.35 2.66 27.33
CA ASP A 56 -18.49 2.65 28.78
C ASP A 56 -18.33 4.07 29.30
N GLU A 57 -19.31 4.45 30.11
CA GLU A 57 -19.50 5.76 30.69
C GLU A 57 -18.93 5.71 32.10
N ALA A 58 -17.89 6.50 32.38
CA ALA A 58 -17.61 6.99 33.73
C ALA A 58 -16.56 8.12 33.67
N GLU A 59 -17.08 9.34 33.79
CA GLU A 59 -16.57 10.41 34.65
C GLU A 59 -15.25 11.15 34.30
N ARG A 60 -15.40 12.47 34.11
CA ARG A 60 -14.37 13.53 34.07
C ARG A 60 -14.33 14.17 35.49
N PRO A 61 -13.19 14.63 36.08
CA PRO A 61 -12.24 15.57 35.48
C PRO A 61 -10.73 15.37 35.76
N ALA A 62 -9.92 15.99 34.88
CA ALA A 62 -8.46 16.14 34.96
C ALA A 62 -8.08 17.27 35.97
N PRO A 63 -6.79 17.64 36.19
CA PRO A 63 -5.51 17.02 35.78
C PRO A 63 -4.49 16.91 36.94
N THR A 64 -3.42 16.10 36.80
CA THR A 64 -2.06 16.46 37.31
C THR A 64 -1.02 15.41 36.89
N ASP A 65 0.15 15.94 36.57
CA ASP A 65 1.33 15.32 35.98
C ASP A 65 1.77 14.00 36.60
N LYS A 66 1.75 12.91 35.80
CA LYS A 66 2.69 11.79 35.92
C LYS A 66 3.03 11.25 34.52
N PRO A 67 4.30 10.92 34.23
CA PRO A 67 4.72 10.46 32.92
C PRO A 67 4.04 9.12 32.67
N SER A 68 3.05 9.13 31.77
CA SER A 68 2.29 7.96 31.36
C SER A 68 3.27 6.90 30.85
N ALA A 69 3.40 5.83 31.61
CA ALA A 69 4.09 4.62 31.22
C ALA A 69 3.55 4.20 29.84
N LYS A 70 4.45 4.33 28.86
CA LYS A 70 4.43 3.72 27.52
C LYS A 70 3.07 3.14 27.16
N ARG A 71 2.20 3.94 26.53
CA ARG A 71 1.16 3.41 25.64
C ARG A 71 1.86 2.35 24.81
N SER A 72 1.57 1.08 25.07
CA SER A 72 2.01 -0.03 24.24
C SER A 72 1.58 0.32 22.83
N ALA A 73 2.50 0.87 22.04
CA ALA A 73 2.26 1.23 20.67
C ALA A 73 1.83 -0.07 20.01
N ARG A 74 0.56 -0.16 19.60
CA ARG A 74 0.07 -1.33 18.89
C ARG A 74 1.06 -1.59 17.76
N PRO A 75 1.55 -2.83 17.58
CA PRO A 75 2.47 -3.15 16.51
C PRO A 75 1.83 -2.72 15.18
N MET A 76 2.34 -1.62 14.63
CA MET A 76 1.83 -1.06 13.38
C MET A 76 2.56 -1.79 12.27
N ARG A 77 1.82 -2.50 11.42
CA ARG A 77 2.41 -3.27 10.32
C ARG A 77 2.56 -2.39 9.09
N ILE A 78 3.74 -2.45 8.48
CA ILE A 78 4.09 -1.81 7.22
C ILE A 78 4.04 -2.89 6.14
N GLU A 79 3.32 -2.61 5.05
CA GLU A 79 3.24 -3.49 3.89
C GLU A 79 4.01 -2.88 2.71
N ILE A 80 4.91 -3.66 2.12
CA ILE A 80 5.76 -3.25 1.01
C ILE A 80 5.44 -4.14 -0.20
N GLY A 81 4.94 -3.52 -1.27
CA GLY A 81 4.69 -4.21 -2.53
C GLY A 81 6.00 -4.61 -3.22
N CYS A 82 6.09 -5.87 -3.63
CA CYS A 82 7.26 -6.45 -4.29
C CYS A 82 6.93 -6.82 -5.75
N LYS A 83 7.96 -7.16 -6.55
CA LYS A 83 7.78 -7.66 -7.92
C LYS A 83 6.92 -8.93 -7.91
N GLY A 84 6.07 -9.07 -8.92
CA GLY A 84 5.18 -10.23 -9.09
C GLY A 84 3.94 -10.24 -8.17
N GLY A 85 3.59 -9.10 -7.56
CA GLY A 85 2.39 -9.01 -6.71
C GLY A 85 2.56 -9.59 -5.30
N ARG A 86 3.78 -9.97 -4.93
CA ARG A 86 4.12 -10.37 -3.56
C ARG A 86 4.12 -9.16 -2.63
N VAL A 87 3.83 -9.37 -1.36
CA VAL A 87 3.82 -8.30 -0.34
C VAL A 87 4.69 -8.72 0.84
N LEU A 88 5.65 -7.87 1.19
CA LEU A 88 6.48 -8.01 2.39
C LEU A 88 5.81 -7.25 3.53
N LYS A 89 5.40 -7.95 4.59
CA LYS A 89 4.81 -7.35 5.79
C LYS A 89 5.84 -7.32 6.91
N VAL A 90 6.11 -6.14 7.46
CA VAL A 90 7.08 -5.95 8.55
C VAL A 90 6.48 -5.11 9.66
N GLU A 91 6.97 -5.31 10.88
CA GLU A 91 6.57 -4.47 12.01
C GLU A 91 7.26 -3.09 11.93
N ALA A 92 6.58 -2.03 12.37
CA ALA A 92 7.09 -0.66 12.31
C ALA A 92 8.37 -0.44 13.14
N ASN A 93 8.63 -1.31 14.12
CA ASN A 93 9.83 -1.26 14.96
C ASN A 93 11.00 -2.09 14.40
N ILE A 94 10.90 -2.59 13.16
CA ILE A 94 11.96 -3.38 12.54
C ILE A 94 13.28 -2.60 12.46
N ALA A 95 14.39 -3.26 12.81
CA ALA A 95 15.70 -2.66 12.68
C ALA A 95 16.01 -2.33 11.21
N PRO A 96 16.53 -1.12 10.90
CA PRO A 96 16.72 -0.67 9.52
C PRO A 96 17.72 -1.55 8.75
N GLY A 97 18.68 -2.18 9.43
CA GLY A 97 19.58 -3.16 8.83
C GLY A 97 18.85 -4.40 8.32
N VAL A 98 17.91 -4.92 9.12
CA VAL A 98 17.10 -6.11 8.77
C VAL A 98 16.14 -5.76 7.63
N LEU A 99 15.49 -4.59 7.69
CA LEU A 99 14.62 -4.13 6.60
C LEU A 99 15.37 -4.03 5.26
N ARG A 100 16.58 -3.46 5.25
CA ARG A 100 17.41 -3.39 4.04
C ARG A 100 17.79 -4.77 3.51
N ALA A 101 18.12 -5.71 4.40
CA ALA A 101 18.45 -7.08 4.01
C ALA A 101 17.23 -7.78 3.37
N LEU A 102 16.04 -7.64 3.96
CA LEU A 102 14.80 -8.20 3.42
C LEU A 102 14.44 -7.63 2.05
N ILE A 103 14.58 -6.30 1.88
CA ILE A 103 14.31 -5.64 0.59
C ILE A 103 15.26 -6.16 -0.49
N ARG A 104 16.55 -6.34 -0.18
CA ARG A 104 17.53 -6.89 -1.13
C ARG A 104 17.20 -8.32 -1.52
N LEU A 105 16.93 -9.19 -0.54
CA LEU A 105 16.58 -10.59 -0.76
C LEU A 105 15.33 -10.75 -1.64
N VAL A 106 14.32 -9.91 -1.42
CA VAL A 106 13.07 -9.97 -2.20
C VAL A 106 13.21 -9.29 -3.57
N GLY A 107 14.17 -8.38 -3.76
CA GLY A 107 14.44 -7.72 -5.03
C GLY A 107 15.20 -8.59 -6.05
N GLU A 108 15.92 -9.61 -5.57
CA GLU A 108 16.73 -10.54 -6.38
C GLU A 108 15.96 -11.77 -6.87
N ALA A 109 14.76 -12.03 -6.35
CA ALA A 109 13.90 -13.18 -6.69
C ALA A 109 12.73 -12.78 -7.60
#